data_AF-G8ZT63-F1
#
_entry.id   AF-G8ZT63-F1
#
_cell.length_a   1.000
_cell.length_b   1.000
_cell.length_c   1.000
_cell.angle_alpha   90.00
_cell.angle_beta   90.00
_cell.angle_gamma   90.00
#
_symmetry.space_group_name_H-M   'P 1'
#
loop_
_entity.id
_entity.type
_entity.pdbx_description
1 polymer ?
#
loop_
_entity_poly.entity_id
_entity_poly.type
_entity_poly.pdbx_seq_one_letter_code
_entity_poly.pdbx_strand_id
1 'polypeptide(L)'
;MSSGDRDIVDRLFSVGYNVISRGNEAVSDVAGKVVDKVRQVQGKDVKKLESLQLDSKSPGVWESLGGVVSWTYGQRQRALVGASITAGAIVLFWQCKQLLKVPERLPSSQSRCVLIFGDMRDPIVRTQVMDLYRRGFTVFICSTNAKAFRERQEDDDFLRHIDPGSASDLASFVRFLAKSGEGEPCKLASILFMPNLAYYPPGDMSTSQLASEIRSNVLVYYSTLVEILPHLESSTVQLILFNPSLSLNLAVPHHPAELFISGLMSSINQTMKRYHRLKVSMVHVGALKLGAQPSNYKYLNLRGSNINDSLLKPVYNLIMSYNGNRMQRLWLWITTGGSLQRNLYCGRFSYLSKIPILTSIIKNDFWTSFKGLLKYKDLSK
;
A
#
# COMPACT_ATOMS: atom_id res chain seq x y z
N MET A 1 23.66 -38.21 23.22
CA MET A 1 22.85 -38.66 22.07
C MET A 1 21.86 -37.57 21.70
N SER A 2 21.68 -37.38 20.39
CA SER A 2 20.72 -36.52 19.70
C SER A 2 21.01 -35.00 19.65
N SER A 3 21.95 -34.67 18.75
CA SER A 3 21.94 -33.46 17.92
C SER A 3 20.97 -33.73 16.76
N GLY A 4 19.89 -32.97 16.62
CA GLY A 4 18.87 -33.31 15.62
C GLY A 4 17.86 -32.24 15.24
N ASP A 5 18.11 -30.94 15.45
CA ASP A 5 17.09 -29.92 15.11
C ASP A 5 17.63 -28.55 14.63
N ARG A 6 18.86 -28.50 14.10
CA ARG A 6 19.44 -27.26 13.54
C ARG A 6 19.71 -27.26 12.03
N ASP A 7 19.20 -28.23 11.27
CA ASP A 7 19.73 -28.48 9.90
C ASP A 7 18.80 -28.17 8.71
N ILE A 8 17.57 -27.70 8.93
CA ILE A 8 16.63 -27.43 7.81
C ILE A 8 16.72 -25.98 7.34
N VAL A 9 16.81 -25.04 8.28
CA VAL A 9 16.84 -23.60 7.99
C VAL A 9 18.16 -23.20 7.37
N ASP A 10 19.29 -23.74 7.88
CA ASP A 10 20.62 -23.47 7.32
C ASP A 10 20.82 -24.12 5.95
N ARG A 11 20.16 -25.26 5.65
CA ARG A 11 20.09 -25.84 4.30
C ARG A 11 19.23 -24.99 3.35
N LEU A 12 18.14 -24.41 3.81
CA LEU A 12 17.29 -23.56 2.98
C LEU A 12 17.98 -22.22 2.64
N PHE A 13 18.67 -21.63 3.60
CA PHE A 13 19.42 -20.39 3.39
C PHE A 13 20.68 -20.60 2.56
N SER A 14 21.41 -21.72 2.72
CA SER A 14 22.59 -22.01 1.89
C SER A 14 22.25 -22.37 0.45
N VAL A 15 21.12 -23.04 0.21
CA VAL A 15 20.60 -23.30 -1.15
C VAL A 15 20.11 -22.00 -1.80
N GLY A 16 19.40 -21.14 -1.06
CA GLY A 16 18.98 -19.83 -1.53
C GLY A 16 20.15 -18.90 -1.87
N TYR A 17 21.18 -18.88 -1.03
CA TYR A 17 22.36 -18.04 -1.25
C TYR A 17 23.23 -18.54 -2.42
N ASN A 18 23.39 -19.86 -2.58
CA ASN A 18 24.13 -20.44 -3.70
C ASN A 18 23.41 -20.29 -5.06
N VAL A 19 22.07 -20.24 -5.08
CA VAL A 19 21.31 -20.00 -6.31
C VAL A 19 21.33 -18.51 -6.69
N ILE A 20 21.32 -17.60 -5.72
CA ILE A 20 21.37 -16.16 -5.95
C ILE A 20 22.79 -15.69 -6.34
N SER A 21 23.84 -16.24 -5.73
CA SER A 21 25.23 -15.91 -6.10
C SER A 21 25.61 -16.46 -7.48
N ARG A 22 25.24 -17.70 -7.80
CA ARG A 22 25.42 -18.28 -9.13
C ARG A 22 24.55 -17.62 -10.20
N GLY A 23 23.38 -17.09 -9.82
CA GLY A 23 22.51 -16.30 -10.69
C GLY A 23 23.13 -14.97 -11.11
N ASN A 24 23.79 -14.26 -10.18
CA ASN A 24 24.44 -12.98 -10.49
C ASN A 24 25.72 -13.14 -11.32
N GLU A 25 26.51 -14.19 -11.08
CA GLU A 25 27.68 -14.50 -11.92
C GLU A 25 27.26 -14.94 -13.34
N ALA A 26 26.24 -15.80 -13.46
CA ALA A 26 25.75 -16.25 -14.77
C ALA A 26 25.06 -15.13 -15.57
N VAL A 27 24.37 -14.19 -14.92
CA VAL A 27 23.74 -13.04 -15.60
C VAL A 27 24.79 -12.07 -16.13
N SER A 28 25.91 -11.88 -15.40
CA SER A 28 27.03 -11.06 -15.89
C SER A 28 27.78 -11.70 -17.06
N ASP A 29 27.96 -13.02 -17.02
CA ASP A 29 28.68 -13.79 -18.05
C ASP A 29 27.84 -13.94 -19.33
N VAL A 30 26.50 -14.07 -19.21
CA VAL A 30 25.57 -14.06 -20.35
C VAL A 30 25.41 -12.66 -20.93
N ALA A 31 25.33 -11.62 -20.10
CA ALA A 31 25.27 -10.24 -20.60
C ALA A 31 26.56 -9.87 -21.36
N GLY A 32 27.73 -10.25 -20.85
CA GLY A 32 29.02 -10.10 -21.54
C GLY A 32 29.06 -10.84 -22.87
N LYS A 33 28.67 -12.13 -22.90
CA LYS A 33 28.66 -12.96 -24.12
C LYS A 33 27.65 -12.49 -25.17
N VAL A 34 26.53 -11.89 -24.77
CA VAL A 34 25.54 -11.29 -25.69
C VAL A 34 26.06 -9.98 -26.26
N VAL A 35 26.68 -9.12 -25.45
CA VAL A 35 27.30 -7.88 -25.93
C VAL A 35 28.48 -8.16 -26.87
N ASP A 36 29.29 -9.18 -26.58
CA ASP A 36 30.42 -9.59 -27.42
C ASP A 36 29.94 -10.23 -28.73
N LYS A 37 28.87 -11.05 -28.72
CA LYS A 37 28.28 -11.57 -29.97
C LYS A 37 27.63 -10.48 -30.81
N VAL A 38 26.97 -9.49 -30.19
CA VAL A 38 26.37 -8.36 -30.93
C VAL A 38 27.45 -7.48 -31.55
N ARG A 39 28.58 -7.27 -30.86
CA ARG A 39 29.77 -6.57 -31.42
C ARG A 39 30.46 -7.37 -32.52
N GLN A 40 30.53 -8.69 -32.42
CA GLN A 40 31.11 -9.55 -33.47
C GLN A 40 30.25 -9.59 -34.73
N VAL A 41 28.91 -9.53 -34.60
CA VAL A 41 27.97 -9.49 -35.74
C VAL A 41 27.92 -8.11 -36.39
N GLN A 42 28.13 -7.02 -35.65
CA GLN A 42 28.29 -5.68 -36.24
C GLN A 42 29.65 -5.46 -36.94
N GLY A 43 30.66 -6.29 -36.67
CA GLY A 43 32.02 -6.12 -37.18
C GLY A 43 32.41 -7.01 -38.38
N LYS A 44 31.57 -7.96 -38.82
CA LYS A 44 31.88 -8.86 -39.94
C LYS A 44 30.74 -8.97 -40.96
N ASP A 45 31.00 -8.38 -42.12
CA ASP A 45 30.45 -8.69 -43.45
C ASP A 45 28.97 -8.41 -43.74
N VAL A 46 28.71 -7.16 -44.14
CA VAL A 46 27.58 -6.70 -44.98
C VAL A 46 27.79 -7.08 -46.47
N LYS A 47 28.53 -8.16 -46.77
CA LYS A 47 28.83 -8.56 -48.16
C LYS A 47 28.80 -10.07 -48.38
N LYS A 48 27.63 -10.68 -48.20
CA LYS A 48 27.17 -11.90 -48.91
C LYS A 48 25.89 -12.39 -48.25
N LEU A 49 24.74 -11.95 -48.74
CA LEU A 49 23.53 -12.79 -48.79
C LEU A 49 22.48 -12.18 -49.75
N GLU A 50 22.90 -11.61 -50.87
CA GLU A 50 22.04 -11.51 -52.06
C GLU A 50 22.11 -12.84 -52.80
N SER A 51 21.22 -13.76 -52.43
CA SER A 51 20.62 -14.77 -53.32
C SER A 51 19.95 -15.82 -52.45
N LEU A 52 18.65 -15.66 -52.21
CA LEU A 52 17.71 -16.76 -52.00
C LEU A 52 16.31 -16.15 -52.16
N GLN A 53 15.81 -16.17 -53.38
CA GLN A 53 14.37 -16.10 -53.65
C GLN A 53 13.72 -17.33 -52.99
N LEU A 54 12.68 -17.12 -52.19
CA LEU A 54 11.63 -18.11 -51.98
C LEU A 54 10.35 -17.42 -51.53
N ASP A 55 9.48 -17.37 -52.53
CA ASP A 55 8.03 -17.36 -52.59
C ASP A 55 7.11 -17.05 -51.39
N SER A 56 6.01 -16.44 -51.82
CA SER A 56 4.77 -16.14 -51.14
C SER A 56 4.16 -17.29 -50.32
N LYS A 57 3.77 -16.99 -49.07
CA LYS A 57 2.45 -17.25 -48.44
C LYS A 57 2.57 -17.19 -46.92
N SER A 58 1.85 -16.26 -46.31
CA SER A 58 1.52 -16.29 -44.88
C SER A 58 0.72 -17.54 -44.55
N PRO A 59 1.04 -18.22 -43.43
CA PRO A 59 -0.01 -18.41 -42.43
C PRO A 59 0.45 -18.30 -40.98
N GLY A 60 -0.46 -17.78 -40.15
CA GLY A 60 -0.82 -18.37 -38.84
C GLY A 60 0.24 -18.46 -37.75
N VAL A 61 0.43 -17.39 -36.98
CA VAL A 61 1.10 -17.39 -35.66
C VAL A 61 0.43 -18.34 -34.63
N TRP A 62 -0.74 -18.91 -34.95
CA TRP A 62 -1.49 -19.82 -34.07
C TRP A 62 -1.16 -21.31 -34.24
N GLU A 63 -0.38 -21.71 -35.26
CA GLU A 63 0.03 -23.11 -35.42
C GLU A 63 1.29 -23.47 -34.62
N SER A 64 2.09 -22.49 -34.17
CA SER A 64 3.31 -22.75 -33.39
C SER A 64 3.08 -23.14 -31.92
N LEU A 65 1.82 -23.21 -31.48
CA LEU A 65 1.44 -23.71 -30.15
C LEU A 65 0.91 -25.16 -30.18
N GLY A 66 0.65 -25.73 -31.36
CA GLY A 66 0.10 -27.08 -31.50
C GLY A 66 1.12 -28.23 -31.54
N GLY A 67 2.42 -27.93 -31.55
CA GLY A 67 3.48 -28.92 -31.79
C GLY A 67 4.29 -29.34 -30.56
N VAL A 68 3.71 -29.38 -29.36
CA VAL A 68 4.42 -29.74 -28.11
C VAL A 68 3.94 -31.06 -27.53
N VAL A 69 3.80 -32.11 -28.33
CA VAL A 69 3.93 -33.50 -27.83
C VAL A 69 4.44 -34.39 -28.97
N SER A 70 5.75 -34.40 -29.21
CA SER A 70 6.41 -35.56 -29.80
C SER A 70 7.70 -35.82 -29.03
N TRP A 71 7.56 -36.73 -28.08
CA TRP A 71 8.63 -37.32 -27.30
C TRP A 71 9.52 -38.11 -28.27
N THR A 72 10.70 -37.59 -28.61
CA THR A 72 11.97 -38.34 -28.78
C THR A 72 13.08 -37.47 -29.42
N TYR A 73 14.33 -37.77 -29.02
CA TYR A 73 15.63 -37.33 -29.55
C TYR A 73 16.12 -35.89 -29.32
N GLY A 74 17.28 -35.78 -28.62
CA GLY A 74 18.18 -34.61 -28.67
C GLY A 74 18.39 -33.88 -27.33
N GLN A 75 19.34 -34.33 -26.52
CA GLN A 75 19.73 -33.70 -25.24
C GLN A 75 20.16 -32.22 -25.38
N ARG A 76 20.64 -31.80 -26.58
CA ARG A 76 20.95 -30.40 -26.91
C ARG A 76 19.73 -29.52 -27.19
N GLN A 77 18.65 -30.08 -27.75
CA GLN A 77 17.42 -29.32 -27.99
C GLN A 77 16.66 -29.05 -26.68
N ARG A 78 16.79 -29.92 -25.66
CA ARG A 78 16.27 -29.64 -24.30
C ARG A 78 16.92 -28.43 -23.64
N ALA A 79 18.22 -28.22 -23.85
CA ALA A 79 18.91 -27.03 -23.34
C ALA A 79 18.46 -25.76 -24.07
N LEU A 80 18.24 -25.82 -25.38
CA LEU A 80 17.72 -24.69 -26.17
C LEU A 80 16.25 -24.36 -25.87
N VAL A 81 15.39 -25.37 -25.71
CA VAL A 81 13.99 -25.20 -25.30
C VAL A 81 13.91 -24.71 -23.85
N GLY A 82 14.77 -25.22 -22.95
CA GLY A 82 14.89 -24.71 -21.59
C GLY A 82 15.37 -23.26 -21.53
N ALA A 83 16.34 -22.90 -22.36
CA ALA A 83 16.87 -21.54 -22.48
C ALA A 83 15.84 -20.56 -23.09
N SER A 84 15.03 -20.99 -24.06
CA SER A 84 13.99 -20.14 -24.66
C SER A 84 12.82 -19.91 -23.70
N ILE A 85 12.40 -20.93 -22.93
CA ILE A 85 11.36 -20.79 -21.89
C ILE A 85 11.84 -19.85 -20.78
N THR A 86 13.10 -19.98 -20.33
CA THR A 86 13.65 -19.10 -19.28
C THR A 86 13.87 -17.66 -19.77
N ALA A 87 14.41 -17.46 -20.97
CA ALA A 87 14.54 -16.13 -21.56
C ALA A 87 13.17 -15.46 -21.78
N GLY A 88 12.19 -16.22 -22.29
CA GLY A 88 10.81 -15.76 -22.45
C GLY A 88 10.17 -15.38 -21.12
N ALA A 89 10.37 -16.20 -20.07
CA ALA A 89 9.88 -15.90 -18.73
C ALA A 89 10.52 -14.63 -18.13
N ILE A 90 11.81 -14.39 -18.36
CA ILE A 90 12.51 -13.18 -17.91
C ILE A 90 11.99 -11.94 -18.63
N VAL A 91 11.80 -12.00 -19.95
CA VAL A 91 11.25 -10.89 -20.74
C VAL A 91 9.81 -10.59 -20.32
N LEU A 92 8.98 -11.61 -20.17
CA LEU A 92 7.61 -11.47 -19.67
C LEU A 92 7.58 -10.89 -18.25
N PHE A 93 8.46 -11.35 -17.36
CA PHE A 93 8.59 -10.81 -16.01
C PHE A 93 9.01 -9.34 -16.03
N TRP A 94 9.95 -8.96 -16.89
CA TRP A 94 10.42 -7.59 -17.00
C TRP A 94 9.35 -6.65 -17.57
N GLN A 95 8.64 -7.08 -18.62
CA GLN A 95 7.51 -6.35 -19.18
C GLN A 95 6.36 -6.22 -18.17
N CYS A 96 6.01 -7.29 -17.46
CA CYS A 96 5.04 -7.24 -16.37
C CYS A 96 5.46 -6.24 -15.28
N LYS A 97 6.74 -6.23 -14.88
CA LYS A 97 7.26 -5.29 -13.89
C LYS A 97 7.18 -3.83 -14.35
N GLN A 98 7.42 -3.56 -15.64
CA GLN A 98 7.25 -2.23 -16.22
C GLN A 98 5.78 -1.81 -16.25
N LEU A 99 4.86 -2.70 -16.63
CA LEU A 99 3.41 -2.43 -16.65
C LEU A 99 2.81 -2.24 -15.25
N LEU A 100 3.40 -2.86 -14.23
CA LEU A 100 3.03 -2.71 -12.82
C LEU A 100 3.72 -1.52 -12.15
N LYS A 101 4.60 -0.80 -12.84
CA LYS A 101 5.28 0.36 -12.28
C LYS A 101 4.27 1.48 -12.05
N VAL A 102 4.14 1.90 -10.79
CA VAL A 102 3.36 3.07 -10.39
C VAL A 102 4.27 4.31 -10.52
N PRO A 103 3.84 5.38 -11.20
CA PRO A 103 4.63 6.60 -11.31
C PRO A 103 4.78 7.24 -9.92
N GLU A 104 5.88 7.93 -9.65
CA GLU A 104 6.11 8.52 -8.31
C GLU A 104 5.22 9.73 -8.03
N ARG A 105 4.81 10.44 -9.10
CA ARG A 105 3.89 11.58 -9.07
C ARG A 105 2.83 11.42 -10.17
N LEU A 106 1.69 12.07 -9.99
CA LEU A 106 0.69 12.19 -11.03
C LEU A 106 1.23 13.04 -12.19
N PRO A 107 0.97 12.64 -13.45
CA PRO A 107 1.22 13.50 -14.60
C PRO A 107 0.38 14.78 -14.49
N SER A 108 0.94 15.93 -14.86
CA SER A 108 0.25 17.22 -14.84
C SER A 108 -1.02 17.27 -15.71
N SER A 109 -1.16 16.34 -16.65
CA SER A 109 -2.33 16.18 -17.53
C SER A 109 -3.48 15.37 -16.90
N GLN A 110 -3.32 14.83 -15.69
CA GLN A 110 -4.36 14.05 -15.01
C GLN A 110 -4.70 14.69 -13.67
N SER A 111 -5.68 15.59 -13.68
CA SER A 111 -6.25 16.11 -12.43
C SER A 111 -7.05 15.03 -11.71
N ARG A 112 -6.58 14.63 -10.53
CA ARG A 112 -7.28 13.69 -9.65
C ARG A 112 -7.45 14.28 -8.27
N CYS A 113 -8.60 14.06 -7.67
CA CYS A 113 -8.88 14.50 -6.32
C CYS A 113 -9.00 13.33 -5.35
N VAL A 114 -8.69 13.61 -4.08
CA VAL A 114 -8.84 12.67 -2.97
C VAL A 114 -9.60 13.38 -1.85
N LEU A 115 -10.59 12.70 -1.29
CA LEU A 115 -11.30 13.17 -0.10
C LEU A 115 -10.77 12.43 1.12
N ILE A 116 -10.33 13.17 2.13
CA ILE A 116 -9.76 12.65 3.36
C ILE A 116 -10.66 13.11 4.52
N PHE A 117 -11.29 12.18 5.20
CA PHE A 117 -11.90 12.43 6.50
C PHE A 117 -10.83 12.24 7.56
N GLY A 118 -10.42 13.33 8.20
CA GLY A 118 -9.33 13.29 9.17
C GLY A 118 -8.84 14.68 9.56
N ASP A 119 -8.22 14.78 10.72
CA ASP A 119 -7.74 16.05 11.27
C ASP A 119 -6.23 16.23 11.03
N MET A 120 -5.83 17.40 10.53
CA MET A 120 -4.43 17.77 10.29
C MET A 120 -3.61 17.95 11.57
N ARG A 121 -4.25 18.00 12.75
CA ARG A 121 -3.57 17.92 14.05
C ARG A 121 -2.93 16.54 14.27
N ASP A 122 -3.49 15.49 13.68
CA ASP A 122 -2.88 14.17 13.74
C ASP A 122 -1.66 14.11 12.80
N PRO A 123 -0.45 13.78 13.32
CA PRO A 123 0.75 13.80 12.53
C PRO A 123 0.78 12.74 11.42
N ILE A 124 0.09 11.61 11.57
CA ILE A 124 0.00 10.57 10.53
C ILE A 124 -0.92 11.05 9.41
N VAL A 125 -2.09 11.60 9.76
CA VAL A 125 -3.03 12.19 8.78
C VAL A 125 -2.37 13.33 8.02
N ARG A 126 -1.73 14.26 8.72
CA ARG A 126 -0.99 15.38 8.12
C ARG A 126 0.09 14.90 7.15
N THR A 127 0.85 13.88 7.52
CA THR A 127 1.91 13.33 6.66
C THR A 127 1.31 12.68 5.40
N GLN A 128 0.19 11.97 5.53
CA GLN A 128 -0.51 11.36 4.40
C GLN A 128 -1.10 12.41 3.44
N VAL A 129 -1.72 13.46 3.97
CA VAL A 129 -2.24 14.60 3.21
C VAL A 129 -1.11 15.25 2.41
N MET A 130 -0.01 15.60 3.08
CA MET A 130 1.10 16.30 2.43
C MET A 130 1.85 15.42 1.42
N ASP A 131 1.92 14.10 1.62
CA ASP A 131 2.46 13.19 0.60
C ASP A 131 1.59 13.15 -0.66
N LEU A 132 0.26 13.06 -0.51
CA LEU A 132 -0.65 13.08 -1.66
C LEU A 132 -0.63 14.44 -2.38
N TYR A 133 -0.60 15.54 -1.64
CA TYR A 133 -0.45 16.88 -2.21
C TYR A 133 0.85 17.01 -3.02
N ARG A 134 2.00 16.59 -2.46
CA ARG A 134 3.30 16.59 -3.17
C ARG A 134 3.35 15.69 -4.40
N ARG A 135 2.46 14.70 -4.47
CA ARG A 135 2.31 13.81 -5.64
C ARG A 135 1.36 14.37 -6.70
N GLY A 136 0.78 15.56 -6.50
CA GLY A 136 -0.03 16.28 -7.48
C GLY A 136 -1.54 16.03 -7.37
N PHE A 137 -2.04 15.46 -6.27
CA PHE A 137 -3.48 15.35 -6.06
C PHE A 137 -4.08 16.67 -5.58
N THR A 138 -5.31 16.96 -6.01
CA THR A 138 -6.16 17.93 -5.29
C THR A 138 -6.72 17.25 -4.04
N VAL A 139 -6.35 17.74 -2.86
CA VAL A 139 -6.69 17.10 -1.59
C VAL A 139 -7.78 17.89 -0.89
N PHE A 140 -8.91 17.22 -0.64
CA PHE A 140 -10.00 17.73 0.18
C PHE A 140 -9.92 17.12 1.57
N ILE A 141 -9.86 17.95 2.61
CA ILE A 141 -9.74 17.52 4.01
C ILE A 141 -11.03 17.87 4.73
N CYS A 142 -11.82 16.86 5.06
CA CYS A 142 -13.00 16.98 5.89
C CYS A 142 -12.61 16.83 7.36
N SER A 143 -12.68 17.91 8.12
CA SER A 143 -12.31 17.94 9.54
C SER A 143 -13.20 18.88 10.34
N THR A 144 -13.46 18.54 11.61
CA THR A 144 -14.23 19.40 12.53
C THR A 144 -13.55 20.73 12.84
N ASN A 145 -12.24 20.84 12.59
CA ASN A 145 -11.43 22.04 12.81
C ASN A 145 -11.08 22.79 11.52
N ALA A 146 -11.81 22.52 10.43
CA ALA A 146 -11.54 23.11 9.11
C ALA A 146 -11.41 24.63 9.14
N LYS A 147 -12.25 25.33 9.92
CA LYS A 147 -12.22 26.81 10.04
C LYS A 147 -10.87 27.33 10.54
N ALA A 148 -10.35 26.73 11.61
CA ALA A 148 -9.07 27.13 12.19
C ALA A 148 -7.88 26.89 11.24
N PHE A 149 -7.99 25.93 10.32
CA PHE A 149 -6.97 25.68 9.31
C PHE A 149 -7.08 26.61 8.10
N ARG A 150 -8.29 26.98 7.69
CA ARG A 150 -8.52 27.96 6.61
C ARG A 150 -7.94 29.32 6.95
N GLU A 151 -8.11 29.77 8.20
CA GLU A 151 -7.59 31.07 8.66
C GLU A 151 -6.06 31.11 8.75
N ARG A 152 -5.40 29.95 8.83
CA ARG A 152 -3.94 29.82 8.98
C ARG A 152 -3.21 29.50 7.68
N GLN A 153 -3.92 29.09 6.63
CA GLN A 153 -3.32 28.75 5.35
C GLN A 153 -3.53 29.88 4.35
N GLU A 154 -2.41 30.44 3.90
CA GLU A 154 -2.35 31.29 2.71
C GLU A 154 -2.38 30.39 1.45
N ASP A 155 -3.40 30.59 0.61
CA ASP A 155 -3.51 30.24 -0.82
C ASP A 155 -2.81 28.95 -1.33
N ASP A 156 -3.16 27.78 -0.77
CA ASP A 156 -2.86 26.48 -1.41
C ASP A 156 -4.02 26.05 -2.33
N ASP A 157 -3.92 26.33 -3.64
CA ASP A 157 -4.99 26.08 -4.64
C ASP A 157 -5.53 24.63 -4.68
N PHE A 158 -4.65 23.66 -4.37
CA PHE A 158 -4.94 22.22 -4.43
C PHE A 158 -5.21 21.58 -3.06
N LEU A 159 -5.22 22.36 -1.97
CA LEU A 159 -5.47 21.86 -0.62
C LEU A 159 -6.69 22.57 -0.02
N ARG A 160 -7.82 21.86 0.06
CA ARG A 160 -9.12 22.46 0.42
C ARG A 160 -9.68 21.82 1.67
N HIS A 161 -9.94 22.62 2.70
CA HIS A 161 -10.61 22.15 3.90
C HIS A 161 -12.12 22.16 3.70
N ILE A 162 -12.84 21.23 4.33
CA ILE A 162 -14.29 21.10 4.34
C ILE A 162 -14.72 20.96 5.81
N ASP A 163 -15.64 21.82 6.25
CA ASP A 163 -16.30 21.64 7.54
C ASP A 163 -17.46 20.64 7.36
N PRO A 164 -17.47 19.48 8.06
CA PRO A 164 -18.56 18.52 7.97
C PRO A 164 -19.91 19.08 8.41
N GLY A 165 -19.94 20.14 9.23
CA GLY A 165 -21.18 20.82 9.62
C GLY A 165 -21.67 21.85 8.60
N SER A 166 -20.91 22.13 7.54
CA SER A 166 -21.20 23.17 6.56
C SER A 166 -21.73 22.58 5.25
N ALA A 167 -23.04 22.68 5.05
CA ALA A 167 -23.68 22.22 3.81
C ALA A 167 -23.15 22.94 2.56
N SER A 168 -22.73 24.21 2.68
CA SER A 168 -22.14 24.95 1.56
C SER A 168 -20.80 24.35 1.11
N ASP A 169 -20.00 23.88 2.05
CA ASP A 169 -18.67 23.31 1.76
C ASP A 169 -18.82 21.96 1.07
N LEU A 170 -19.75 21.14 1.56
CA LEU A 170 -20.12 19.86 0.93
C LEU A 170 -20.66 20.07 -0.48
N ALA A 171 -21.56 21.04 -0.67
CA ALA A 171 -22.08 21.39 -1.99
C ALA A 171 -20.97 21.89 -2.93
N SER A 172 -19.99 22.64 -2.42
CA SER A 172 -18.84 23.11 -3.21
C SER A 172 -17.98 21.94 -3.70
N PHE A 173 -17.78 20.92 -2.86
CA PHE A 173 -17.07 19.70 -3.23
C PHE A 173 -17.82 18.91 -4.29
N VAL A 174 -19.13 18.70 -4.12
CA VAL A 174 -19.96 18.00 -5.12
C VAL A 174 -19.97 18.76 -6.46
N ARG A 175 -20.08 20.10 -6.43
CA ARG A 175 -19.97 20.93 -7.64
C ARG A 175 -18.59 20.83 -8.28
N PHE A 176 -17.52 20.75 -7.49
CA PHE A 176 -16.17 20.55 -8.02
C PHE A 176 -16.06 19.23 -8.77
N LEU A 177 -16.66 18.15 -8.25
CA LEU A 177 -16.73 16.87 -8.95
C LEU A 177 -17.60 16.94 -10.22
N ALA A 178 -18.70 17.68 -10.19
CA ALA A 178 -19.62 17.80 -11.33
C ALA A 178 -19.09 18.69 -12.47
N LYS A 179 -18.36 19.77 -12.15
CA LYS A 179 -17.76 20.70 -13.13
C LYS A 179 -16.70 20.04 -14.03
N SER A 180 -16.19 18.88 -13.62
CA SER A 180 -15.33 18.02 -14.41
C SER A 180 -15.96 17.57 -15.75
N GLY A 181 -17.23 17.84 -16.03
CA GLY A 181 -17.87 17.53 -17.31
C GLY A 181 -17.61 18.52 -18.46
N GLU A 182 -17.21 19.77 -18.19
CA GLU A 182 -17.14 20.85 -19.20
C GLU A 182 -15.70 21.33 -19.54
N GLY A 183 -14.70 20.82 -18.84
CA GLY A 183 -13.25 20.98 -19.06
C GLY A 183 -12.54 19.74 -18.50
N GLU A 184 -11.20 19.63 -18.58
CA GLU A 184 -10.46 18.40 -18.19
C GLU A 184 -11.00 17.78 -16.88
N PRO A 185 -11.56 16.56 -16.91
CA PRO A 185 -12.33 16.03 -15.79
C PRO A 185 -11.44 15.75 -14.58
N CYS A 186 -11.63 16.50 -13.48
CA CYS A 186 -11.06 16.14 -12.19
C CYS A 186 -11.85 14.95 -11.61
N LYS A 187 -11.22 13.78 -11.59
CA LYS A 187 -11.86 12.54 -11.12
C LYS A 187 -11.53 12.26 -9.66
N LEU A 188 -12.54 11.86 -8.88
CA LEU A 188 -12.34 11.32 -7.53
C LEU A 188 -11.60 9.99 -7.60
N ALA A 189 -10.36 9.97 -7.10
CA ALA A 189 -9.52 8.79 -7.09
C ALA A 189 -9.83 7.86 -5.92
N SER A 190 -10.00 8.41 -4.72
CA SER A 190 -10.23 7.63 -3.50
C SER A 190 -10.80 8.48 -2.37
N ILE A 191 -11.47 7.82 -1.44
CA ILE A 191 -11.87 8.38 -0.15
C ILE A 191 -11.04 7.70 0.93
N LEU A 192 -10.35 8.48 1.75
CA LEU A 192 -9.59 8.00 2.91
C LEU A 192 -10.36 8.37 4.16
N PHE A 193 -10.72 7.36 4.97
CA PHE A 193 -11.34 7.56 6.26
C PHE A 193 -10.28 7.35 7.34
N MET A 194 -9.72 8.45 7.83
CA MET A 194 -8.61 8.50 8.76
C MET A 194 -9.09 9.12 10.09
N PRO A 195 -9.62 8.32 11.04
CA PRO A 195 -9.81 8.83 12.39
C PRO A 195 -8.45 9.25 12.97
N ASN A 196 -8.42 9.85 14.15
CA ASN A 196 -7.13 10.02 14.83
C ASN A 196 -6.44 8.65 14.94
N LEU A 197 -5.16 8.59 14.54
CA LEU A 197 -4.31 7.40 14.47
C LEU A 197 -3.19 7.47 15.50
N ALA A 198 -2.75 8.68 15.84
CA ALA A 198 -1.68 8.94 16.79
C ALA A 198 -2.24 9.24 18.19
N TYR A 199 -2.84 8.23 18.85
CA TYR A 199 -3.25 8.38 20.24
C TYR A 199 -2.04 8.34 21.18
N TYR A 200 -1.92 9.39 21.98
CA TYR A 200 -1.08 9.37 23.16
C TYR A 200 -1.79 8.63 24.30
N PRO A 201 -1.07 7.94 25.19
CA PRO A 201 -1.67 7.33 26.39
C PRO A 201 -2.23 8.45 27.27
N PRO A 202 -3.56 8.61 27.38
CA PRO A 202 -4.14 9.67 28.18
C PRO A 202 -4.23 9.29 29.66
N GLY A 203 -3.96 8.02 30.01
CA GLY A 203 -4.31 7.48 31.31
C GLY A 203 -5.80 7.15 31.38
N ASP A 204 -6.40 7.29 32.56
CA ASP A 204 -7.83 7.06 32.75
C ASP A 204 -8.63 8.23 32.15
N MET A 205 -9.61 7.88 31.31
CA MET A 205 -10.41 8.84 30.57
C MET A 205 -11.85 8.81 31.08
N SER A 206 -12.44 9.99 31.28
CA SER A 206 -13.86 10.09 31.63
C SER A 206 -14.76 9.66 30.47
N THR A 207 -15.98 9.21 30.77
CA THR A 207 -16.96 8.79 29.76
C THR A 207 -17.35 9.94 28.83
N SER A 208 -17.42 11.18 29.32
CA SER A 208 -17.72 12.36 28.50
C SER A 208 -16.60 12.68 27.51
N GLN A 209 -15.34 12.60 27.92
CA GLN A 209 -14.19 12.77 27.04
C GLN A 209 -14.16 11.68 25.96
N LEU A 210 -14.38 10.42 26.35
CA LEU A 210 -14.44 9.31 25.40
C LEU A 210 -15.57 9.49 24.38
N ALA A 211 -16.76 9.89 24.83
CA ALA A 211 -17.90 10.14 23.95
C ALA A 211 -17.62 11.30 22.98
N SER A 212 -16.99 12.38 23.47
CA SER A 212 -16.56 13.49 22.63
C SER A 212 -15.57 13.04 21.56
N GLU A 213 -14.56 12.26 21.93
CA GLU A 213 -13.53 11.76 21.01
C GLU A 213 -14.14 10.85 19.91
N ILE A 214 -15.03 9.93 20.30
CA ILE A 214 -15.75 9.07 19.35
C ILE A 214 -16.60 9.91 18.39
N ARG A 215 -17.30 10.92 18.92
CA ARG A 215 -18.16 11.80 18.12
C ARG A 215 -17.34 12.60 17.10
N SER A 216 -16.31 13.30 17.55
CA SER A 216 -15.51 14.20 16.70
C SER A 216 -14.66 13.47 15.67
N ASN A 217 -14.19 12.26 15.98
CA ASN A 217 -13.23 11.54 15.12
C ASN A 217 -13.84 10.49 14.21
N VAL A 218 -15.03 9.99 14.54
CA VAL A 218 -15.64 8.86 13.80
C VAL A 218 -17.06 9.21 13.37
N LEU A 219 -17.94 9.55 14.30
CA LEU A 219 -19.37 9.66 13.99
C LEU A 219 -19.68 10.80 13.01
N VAL A 220 -19.07 11.98 13.22
CA VAL A 220 -19.24 13.11 12.31
C VAL A 220 -18.76 12.75 10.90
N TYR A 221 -17.57 12.15 10.78
CA TYR A 221 -17.04 11.72 9.48
C TYR A 221 -17.89 10.64 8.83
N TYR A 222 -18.40 9.68 9.61
CA TYR A 222 -19.28 8.64 9.10
C TYR A 222 -20.59 9.22 8.57
N SER A 223 -21.22 10.14 9.32
CA SER A 223 -22.45 10.81 8.88
C SER A 223 -22.23 11.58 7.57
N THR A 224 -21.14 12.35 7.49
CA THR A 224 -20.78 13.13 6.30
C THR A 224 -20.48 12.22 5.11
N LEU A 225 -19.79 11.09 5.33
CA LEU A 225 -19.55 10.10 4.28
C LEU A 225 -20.87 9.58 3.74
N VAL A 226 -21.78 9.11 4.60
CA VAL A 226 -23.09 8.58 4.19
C VAL A 226 -23.90 9.63 3.43
N GLU A 227 -23.81 10.90 3.80
CA GLU A 227 -24.47 12.02 3.12
C GLU A 227 -23.89 12.28 1.71
N ILE A 228 -22.56 12.21 1.53
CA ILE A 228 -21.91 12.45 0.23
C ILE A 228 -22.11 11.26 -0.73
N LEU A 229 -22.16 10.02 -0.23
CA LEU A 229 -22.15 8.81 -1.05
C LEU A 229 -23.20 8.78 -2.19
N PRO A 230 -24.47 9.20 -1.99
CA PRO A 230 -25.46 9.27 -3.05
C PRO A 230 -25.06 10.19 -4.20
N HIS A 231 -24.34 11.28 -3.91
CA HIS A 231 -23.96 12.34 -4.84
C HIS A 231 -22.69 12.04 -5.66
N LEU A 232 -21.92 11.02 -5.28
CA LEU A 232 -20.80 10.55 -6.08
C LEU A 232 -21.32 9.89 -7.37
N GLU A 233 -20.56 9.93 -8.45
CA GLU A 233 -20.96 9.33 -9.73
C GLU A 233 -21.26 7.82 -9.62
N SER A 234 -21.96 7.26 -10.60
CA SER A 234 -22.38 5.84 -10.65
C SER A 234 -21.23 4.83 -10.73
N SER A 235 -19.97 5.27 -10.82
CA SER A 235 -18.82 4.40 -10.80
C SER A 235 -18.50 3.90 -9.39
N THR A 236 -17.87 2.73 -9.28
CA THR A 236 -17.45 2.21 -7.98
C THR A 236 -16.35 3.08 -7.40
N VAL A 237 -16.56 3.63 -6.21
CA VAL A 237 -15.59 4.49 -5.51
C VAL A 237 -14.73 3.65 -4.56
N GLN A 238 -13.43 3.93 -4.51
CA GLN A 238 -12.53 3.31 -3.53
C GLN A 238 -12.67 4.01 -2.18
N LEU A 239 -12.88 3.22 -1.12
CA LEU A 239 -12.87 3.68 0.26
C LEU A 239 -11.76 2.96 1.02
N ILE A 240 -10.80 3.71 1.56
CA ILE A 240 -9.71 3.19 2.38
C ILE A 240 -9.95 3.60 3.82
N LEU A 241 -10.30 2.65 4.67
CA LEU A 241 -10.52 2.86 6.10
C LEU A 241 -9.22 2.64 6.86
N PHE A 242 -8.86 3.56 7.75
CA PHE A 242 -7.69 3.40 8.62
C PHE A 242 -8.14 2.98 10.01
N ASN A 243 -7.51 1.95 10.55
CA ASN A 243 -7.79 1.42 11.87
C ASN A 243 -6.57 1.62 12.78
N PRO A 244 -6.69 2.38 13.89
CA PRO A 244 -5.64 2.52 14.89
C PRO A 244 -5.56 1.25 15.76
N SER A 245 -5.08 0.15 15.18
CA SER A 245 -5.11 -1.17 15.80
C SER A 245 -3.92 -1.47 16.73
N LEU A 246 -2.96 -0.56 16.87
CA LEU A 246 -1.70 -0.84 17.57
C LEU A 246 -1.91 -1.20 19.05
N SER A 247 -2.68 -0.39 19.79
CA SER A 247 -3.00 -0.71 21.20
C SER A 247 -3.72 -2.04 21.34
N LEU A 248 -4.68 -2.30 20.46
CA LEU A 248 -5.46 -3.54 20.47
C LEU A 248 -4.57 -4.77 20.22
N ASN A 249 -3.68 -4.68 19.22
CA ASN A 249 -2.81 -5.78 18.84
C ASN A 249 -1.73 -6.10 19.88
N LEU A 250 -1.24 -5.08 20.58
CA LEU A 250 -0.22 -5.21 21.62
C LEU A 250 -0.82 -5.37 23.03
N ALA A 251 -2.16 -5.33 23.16
CA ALA A 251 -2.86 -5.31 24.43
C ALA A 251 -2.30 -4.25 25.41
N VAL A 252 -2.01 -3.05 24.90
CA VAL A 252 -1.44 -1.96 25.72
C VAL A 252 -2.54 -1.43 26.65
N PRO A 253 -2.31 -1.39 27.97
CA PRO A 253 -3.29 -0.86 28.92
C PRO A 253 -3.44 0.67 28.79
N HIS A 254 -4.53 1.22 29.35
CA HIS A 254 -4.79 2.68 29.41
C HIS A 254 -4.89 3.40 28.05
N HIS A 255 -5.45 2.74 27.03
CA HIS A 255 -5.78 3.37 25.74
C HIS A 255 -7.26 3.19 25.37
N PRO A 256 -8.22 3.64 26.21
CA PRO A 256 -9.64 3.36 25.98
C PRO A 256 -10.12 3.91 24.63
N ALA A 257 -9.83 5.18 24.30
CA ALA A 257 -10.26 5.80 23.05
C ALA A 257 -9.80 5.02 21.82
N GLU A 258 -8.53 4.65 21.75
CA GLU A 258 -7.97 3.89 20.63
C GLU A 258 -8.60 2.50 20.49
N LEU A 259 -8.83 1.81 21.60
CA LEU A 259 -9.46 0.49 21.62
C LEU A 259 -10.91 0.55 21.11
N PHE A 260 -11.70 1.50 21.62
CA PHE A 260 -13.08 1.70 21.18
C PHE A 260 -13.16 2.09 19.71
N ILE A 261 -12.33 3.04 19.28
CA ILE A 261 -12.30 3.51 17.88
C ILE A 261 -11.84 2.39 16.95
N SER A 262 -10.86 1.58 17.32
CA SER A 262 -10.44 0.41 16.56
C SER A 262 -11.57 -0.62 16.35
N GLY A 263 -12.36 -0.87 17.40
CA GLY A 263 -13.56 -1.69 17.34
C GLY A 263 -14.61 -1.10 16.38
N LEU A 264 -14.93 0.19 16.55
CA LEU A 264 -15.88 0.91 15.69
C LEU A 264 -15.45 0.90 14.21
N MET A 265 -14.18 1.11 13.92
CA MET A 265 -13.65 1.05 12.55
C MET A 265 -13.81 -0.33 11.92
N SER A 266 -13.67 -1.39 12.71
CA SER A 266 -13.90 -2.77 12.25
C SER A 266 -15.37 -3.01 11.91
N SER A 267 -16.30 -2.48 12.72
CA SER A 267 -17.74 -2.52 12.44
C SER A 267 -18.10 -1.70 11.20
N ILE A 268 -17.58 -0.47 11.07
CA ILE A 268 -17.78 0.38 9.89
C ILE A 268 -17.28 -0.35 8.63
N ASN A 269 -16.11 -0.98 8.67
CA ASN A 269 -15.60 -1.75 7.54
C ASN A 269 -16.54 -2.87 7.10
N GLN A 270 -17.12 -3.61 8.06
CA GLN A 270 -18.08 -4.66 7.74
C GLN A 270 -19.37 -4.10 7.11
N THR A 271 -19.87 -2.98 7.64
CA THR A 271 -21.06 -2.30 7.11
C THR A 271 -20.81 -1.74 5.71
N MET A 272 -19.70 -1.02 5.51
CA MET A 272 -19.40 -0.36 4.24
C MET A 272 -19.08 -1.37 3.12
N LYS A 273 -18.58 -2.57 3.44
CA LYS A 273 -18.39 -3.65 2.44
C LYS A 273 -19.70 -4.11 1.81
N ARG A 274 -20.84 -3.93 2.48
CA ARG A 274 -22.17 -4.27 1.94
C ARG A 274 -22.69 -3.24 0.94
N TYR A 275 -22.09 -2.04 0.88
CA TYR A 275 -22.46 -1.03 -0.11
C TYR A 275 -21.86 -1.38 -1.48
N HIS A 276 -22.72 -1.71 -2.43
CA HIS A 276 -22.34 -2.16 -3.79
C HIS A 276 -21.53 -1.11 -4.58
N ARG A 277 -21.73 0.18 -4.29
CA ARG A 277 -21.02 1.29 -4.93
C ARG A 277 -19.60 1.50 -4.39
N LEU A 278 -19.21 0.80 -3.33
CA LEU A 278 -17.93 0.99 -2.66
C LEU A 278 -17.01 -0.23 -2.79
N LYS A 279 -15.75 0.06 -3.09
CA LYS A 279 -14.66 -0.91 -2.97
C LYS A 279 -13.86 -0.56 -1.73
N VAL A 280 -14.25 -1.18 -0.62
CA VAL A 280 -13.67 -0.93 0.70
C VAL A 280 -12.39 -1.74 0.92
N SER A 281 -11.36 -1.07 1.43
CA SER A 281 -10.12 -1.65 1.94
C SER A 281 -9.87 -1.12 3.35
N MET A 282 -9.23 -1.91 4.22
CA MET A 282 -8.89 -1.49 5.58
C MET A 282 -7.38 -1.53 5.80
N VAL A 283 -6.82 -0.45 6.34
CA VAL A 283 -5.40 -0.31 6.67
C VAL A 283 -5.27 -0.34 8.18
N HIS A 284 -4.64 -1.39 8.70
CA HIS A 284 -4.28 -1.50 10.10
C HIS A 284 -2.95 -0.79 10.34
N VAL A 285 -3.00 0.25 11.17
CA VAL A 285 -1.82 1.06 11.50
C VAL A 285 -1.10 0.45 12.69
N GLY A 286 0.19 0.18 12.51
CA GLY A 286 1.13 -0.29 13.52
C GLY A 286 2.07 0.80 13.98
N ALA A 287 3.17 0.42 14.64
CA ALA A 287 4.18 1.36 15.12
C ALA A 287 4.97 1.96 13.94
N LEU A 288 4.86 3.28 13.79
CA LEU A 288 5.50 4.07 12.74
C LEU A 288 6.48 5.10 13.35
N LYS A 289 7.56 5.38 12.63
CA LYS A 289 8.48 6.48 12.89
C LYS A 289 8.10 7.66 12.01
N LEU A 290 7.88 8.81 12.64
CA LEU A 290 7.57 10.07 11.97
C LEU A 290 8.87 10.86 11.81
N GLY A 291 9.29 11.09 10.56
CA GLY A 291 10.52 11.82 10.25
C GLY A 291 11.80 11.10 10.67
N ALA A 292 12.85 11.87 10.98
CA ALA A 292 14.17 11.35 11.38
C ALA A 292 14.24 10.94 12.86
N GLN A 293 13.14 11.02 13.62
CA GLN A 293 13.16 10.69 15.04
C GLN A 293 13.26 9.17 15.27
N PRO A 294 14.12 8.73 16.21
CA PRO A 294 14.26 7.32 16.52
C PRO A 294 13.04 6.76 17.26
N SER A 295 12.28 7.62 17.96
CA SER A 295 11.05 7.30 18.67
C SER A 295 9.87 7.12 17.71
N ASN A 296 8.99 6.15 18.03
CA ASN A 296 7.72 6.03 17.33
C ASN A 296 6.74 7.11 17.80
N TYR A 297 5.67 7.34 17.02
CA TYR A 297 4.64 8.35 17.33
C TYR A 297 3.95 8.16 18.69
N LYS A 298 4.08 6.96 19.27
CA LYS A 298 3.41 6.55 20.50
C LYS A 298 4.37 6.48 21.70
N TYR A 299 5.62 6.93 21.52
CA TYR A 299 6.70 6.86 22.51
C TYR A 299 6.89 5.49 23.18
N LEU A 300 6.47 4.39 22.53
CA LEU A 300 6.75 3.04 23.04
C LEU A 300 8.25 2.75 22.88
N ASN A 301 8.83 1.93 23.76
CA ASN A 301 10.20 1.41 23.63
C ASN A 301 10.35 0.36 22.52
N LEU A 302 9.71 0.61 21.38
CA LEU A 302 9.66 -0.28 20.22
C LEU A 302 10.15 0.47 18.98
N ARG A 303 11.02 -0.18 18.21
CA ARG A 303 11.48 0.37 16.93
C ARG A 303 10.33 0.34 15.92
N GLY A 304 9.72 1.49 15.65
CA GLY A 304 8.75 1.66 14.55
C GLY A 304 9.41 1.55 13.18
N SER A 305 8.60 1.36 12.14
CA SER A 305 9.08 1.39 10.74
C SER A 305 8.92 2.77 10.13
N ASN A 306 9.68 3.08 9.07
CA ASN A 306 9.59 4.36 8.39
C ASN A 306 8.18 4.55 7.78
N ILE A 307 7.53 5.68 8.10
CA ILE A 307 6.18 6.00 7.60
C ILE A 307 6.12 6.03 6.07
N ASN A 308 7.18 6.53 5.40
CA ASN A 308 7.19 6.67 3.94
C ASN A 308 7.05 5.32 3.24
N ASP A 309 7.84 4.33 3.68
CA ASP A 309 7.85 3.00 3.07
C ASP A 309 6.72 2.10 3.57
N SER A 310 6.27 2.32 4.82
CA SER A 310 5.33 1.40 5.49
C SER A 310 3.87 1.81 5.35
N LEU A 311 3.58 3.10 5.13
CA LEU A 311 2.22 3.63 5.05
C LEU A 311 2.02 4.43 3.76
N LEU A 312 2.80 5.49 3.54
CA LEU A 312 2.53 6.46 2.46
C LEU A 312 2.61 5.82 1.08
N LYS A 313 3.72 5.16 0.78
CA LYS A 313 3.94 4.49 -0.51
C LYS A 313 2.97 3.33 -0.75
N PRO A 314 2.69 2.43 0.23
CA PRO A 314 1.63 1.42 0.08
C PRO A 314 0.24 2.00 -0.19
N VAL A 315 -0.16 3.05 0.53
CA VAL A 315 -1.46 3.71 0.34
C VAL A 315 -1.54 4.37 -1.03
N TYR A 316 -0.50 5.11 -1.43
CA TYR A 316 -0.42 5.71 -2.76
C TYR A 316 -0.48 4.65 -3.87
N ASN A 317 0.30 3.58 -3.75
CA ASN A 317 0.27 2.47 -4.71
C ASN A 317 -1.11 1.82 -4.78
N LEU A 318 -1.81 1.69 -3.66
CA LEU A 318 -3.17 1.16 -3.61
C LEU A 318 -4.15 2.06 -4.39
N ILE A 319 -4.09 3.39 -4.17
CA ILE A 319 -4.92 4.37 -4.90
C ILE A 319 -4.62 4.32 -6.40
N MET A 320 -3.34 4.29 -6.77
CA MET A 320 -2.92 4.28 -8.17
C MET A 320 -3.23 2.98 -8.88
N SER A 321 -3.01 1.83 -8.24
CA SER A 321 -3.31 0.52 -8.81
C SER A 321 -4.81 0.32 -9.06
N TYR A 322 -5.66 0.87 -8.19
CA TYR A 322 -7.11 0.82 -8.33
C TYR A 322 -7.58 1.65 -9.53
N ASN A 323 -7.05 2.86 -9.66
CA ASN A 323 -7.35 3.79 -10.76
C ASN A 323 -6.48 3.58 -12.01
N GLY A 324 -5.65 2.55 -12.01
CA GLY A 324 -4.63 2.31 -13.03
C GLY A 324 -5.10 1.39 -14.15
N ASN A 325 -4.12 0.85 -14.89
CA ASN A 325 -4.33 -0.03 -16.03
C ASN A 325 -4.94 -1.37 -15.61
N ARG A 326 -5.56 -2.10 -16.55
CA ARG A 326 -6.17 -3.42 -16.28
C ARG A 326 -5.20 -4.40 -15.60
N MET A 327 -3.93 -4.38 -15.99
CA MET A 327 -2.89 -5.21 -15.37
C MET A 327 -2.63 -4.85 -13.90
N GLN A 328 -2.63 -3.56 -13.55
CA GLN A 328 -2.45 -3.13 -12.16
C GLN A 328 -3.66 -3.53 -11.31
N ARG A 329 -4.87 -3.45 -11.87
CA ARG A 329 -6.09 -3.93 -11.19
C ARG A 329 -6.11 -5.45 -11.06
N LEU A 330 -5.65 -6.17 -12.07
CA LEU A 330 -5.52 -7.63 -12.03
C LEU A 330 -4.50 -8.06 -10.98
N TRP A 331 -3.35 -7.38 -10.91
CA TRP A 331 -2.36 -7.62 -9.87
C TRP A 331 -2.91 -7.33 -8.47
N LEU A 332 -3.61 -6.21 -8.30
CA LEU A 332 -4.31 -5.91 -7.05
C LEU A 332 -5.34 -6.99 -6.71
N TRP A 333 -6.07 -7.48 -7.70
CA TRP A 333 -7.04 -8.56 -7.52
C TRP A 333 -6.36 -9.88 -7.10
N ILE A 334 -5.25 -10.27 -7.73
CA ILE A 334 -4.47 -11.46 -7.37
C ILE A 334 -3.92 -11.33 -5.94
N THR A 335 -3.26 -10.20 -5.63
CA THR A 335 -2.64 -9.97 -4.32
C THR A 335 -3.66 -9.88 -3.18
N THR A 336 -4.89 -9.45 -3.47
CA THR A 336 -5.99 -9.42 -2.49
C THR A 336 -6.83 -10.70 -2.46
N GLY A 337 -6.38 -11.76 -3.14
CA GLY A 337 -7.08 -13.05 -3.21
C GLY A 337 -8.49 -12.89 -3.78
N GLY A 338 -8.62 -12.13 -4.87
CA GLY A 338 -9.91 -11.90 -5.53
C GLY A 338 -10.89 -11.08 -4.71
N SER A 339 -10.41 -10.12 -3.90
CA SER A 339 -11.21 -9.29 -2.97
C SER A 339 -11.57 -9.93 -1.63
N LEU A 340 -11.14 -11.17 -1.35
CA LEU A 340 -11.41 -11.84 -0.07
C LEU A 340 -10.65 -11.18 1.10
N GLN A 341 -9.43 -10.69 0.87
CA GLN A 341 -8.61 -10.05 1.90
C GLN A 341 -8.10 -8.69 1.43
N ARG A 342 -8.85 -7.64 1.76
CA ARG A 342 -8.47 -6.23 1.52
C ARG A 342 -7.97 -5.51 2.78
N ASN A 343 -7.41 -6.28 3.70
CA ASN A 343 -6.81 -5.74 4.91
C ASN A 343 -5.31 -5.57 4.66
N LEU A 344 -4.83 -4.34 4.63
CA LEU A 344 -3.41 -4.01 4.60
C LEU A 344 -2.90 -3.78 6.03
N TYR A 345 -1.67 -4.20 6.28
CA TYR A 345 -1.01 -4.09 7.57
C TYR A 345 0.20 -3.18 7.40
N CYS A 346 0.07 -1.95 7.86
CA CYS A 346 1.04 -0.89 7.63
C CYS A 346 1.76 -0.57 8.94
N GLY A 347 3.07 -0.80 8.96
CA GLY A 347 3.89 -0.58 10.15
C GLY A 347 4.15 -1.85 10.95
N ARG A 348 5.16 -1.79 11.83
CA ARG A 348 5.49 -2.93 12.70
C ARG A 348 4.36 -3.20 13.68
N PHE A 349 4.16 -4.47 14.03
CA PHE A 349 3.14 -4.91 15.00
C PHE A 349 1.67 -4.69 14.58
N SER A 350 1.44 -4.26 13.34
CA SER A 350 0.11 -4.16 12.76
C SER A 350 -0.56 -5.54 12.56
N TYR A 351 0.22 -6.61 12.39
CA TYR A 351 -0.27 -7.97 12.09
C TYR A 351 -0.40 -8.90 13.30
N LEU A 352 0.05 -8.48 14.49
CA LEU A 352 0.24 -9.39 15.63
C LEU A 352 -1.04 -10.05 16.14
N SER A 353 -2.20 -9.42 15.99
CA SER A 353 -3.49 -9.99 16.41
C SER A 353 -3.92 -11.25 15.64
N LYS A 354 -3.19 -11.67 14.60
CA LYS A 354 -3.50 -12.88 13.83
C LYS A 354 -2.74 -14.14 14.25
N ILE A 355 -1.71 -14.03 15.10
CA ILE A 355 -0.92 -15.18 15.54
C ILE A 355 -0.97 -15.23 17.07
N PRO A 356 -1.93 -16.00 17.66
CA PRO A 356 -2.14 -16.02 19.12
C PRO A 356 -0.90 -16.46 19.91
N ILE A 357 0.05 -17.15 19.27
CA ILE A 357 1.31 -17.59 19.87
C ILE A 357 2.32 -16.45 20.03
N LEU A 358 2.39 -15.50 19.07
CA LEU A 358 3.34 -14.39 19.12
C LEU A 358 2.94 -13.30 20.12
N THR A 359 1.64 -13.08 20.33
CA THR A 359 1.13 -12.13 21.32
C THR A 359 1.56 -12.50 22.74
N SER A 360 1.64 -13.80 23.07
CA SER A 360 2.05 -14.28 24.40
C SER A 360 3.55 -14.12 24.65
N ILE A 361 4.38 -14.33 23.64
CA ILE A 361 5.85 -14.19 23.76
C ILE A 361 6.23 -12.72 23.97
N ILE A 362 5.62 -11.80 23.19
CA ILE A 362 5.88 -10.36 23.33
C ILE A 362 5.29 -9.81 24.65
N LYS A 363 4.17 -10.37 25.13
CA LYS A 363 3.57 -9.98 26.42
C LYS A 363 4.51 -10.25 27.60
N ASN A 364 5.30 -11.33 27.56
CA ASN A 364 6.30 -11.64 28.59
C ASN A 364 7.49 -10.67 28.55
N ASP A 365 8.01 -10.34 27.36
CA ASP A 365 9.10 -9.37 27.22
C ASP A 365 8.68 -7.92 27.56
N PHE A 366 7.42 -7.57 27.25
CA PHE A 366 6.87 -6.26 27.59
C PHE A 366 6.68 -6.11 29.10
N TRP A 367 6.18 -7.14 29.79
CA TRP A 367 6.01 -7.12 31.25
C TRP A 367 7.33 -7.14 32.02
N THR A 368 8.36 -7.82 31.53
CA THR A 368 9.69 -7.80 32.15
C THR A 368 10.38 -6.45 31.96
N SER A 369 10.25 -5.82 30.78
CA SER A 369 10.78 -4.49 30.52
C SER A 369 10.04 -3.39 31.30
N PHE A 370 8.71 -3.51 31.47
CA PHE A 370 7.90 -2.59 32.27
C PHE A 370 8.17 -2.70 33.78
N LYS A 371 8.39 -3.93 34.30
CA LYS A 371 8.85 -4.13 35.69
C LYS A 371 10.26 -3.56 35.94
N GLY A 372 11.14 -3.57 34.94
CA GLY A 372 12.46 -2.93 35.01
C GLY A 372 12.38 -1.41 35.16
N LEU A 373 11.38 -0.77 34.54
CA LEU A 373 11.14 0.67 34.62
C LEU A 373 10.50 1.11 35.95
N LEU A 374 9.64 0.28 36.54
CA LEU A 374 9.09 0.54 37.89
C LEU A 374 10.16 0.41 38.97
N LYS A 375 11.11 -0.53 38.85
CA LYS A 375 12.24 -0.65 39.79
C LYS A 375 13.21 0.54 39.78
N TYR A 376 13.28 1.31 38.69
CA TYR A 376 14.13 2.49 38.61
C TYR A 376 13.52 3.74 39.27
N LYS A 377 12.21 3.73 39.57
CA LYS A 377 11.54 4.84 40.28
C LYS A 377 11.57 4.71 41.80
N ASP A 378 11.82 3.52 42.33
CA ASP A 378 11.93 3.28 43.79
C ASP A 378 13.37 3.39 44.33
N LEU A 379 14.36 3.66 43.47
CA LEU A 379 15.77 3.87 43.86
C LEU A 379 16.21 5.34 43.82
N SER A 380 15.27 6.29 43.66
CA SER A 380 15.55 7.73 43.72
C SER A 380 14.78 8.46 44.84
N LYS A 381 14.63 7.82 45.99
CA LYS A 381 14.28 8.51 47.25
C LYS A 381 15.45 8.47 48.20
#